data_AF-A0A2E7HKN1-F1
#
_entry.id   AF-A0A2E7HKN1-F1
#
_cell.length_a   1.000
_cell.length_b   1.000
_cell.length_c   1.000
_cell.angle_alpha   90.00
_cell.angle_beta   90.00
_cell.angle_gamma   90.00
#
_symmetry.space_group_name_H-M   'P 1'
#
loop_
_entity.id
_entity.type
_entity.pdbx_description
1 polymer ?
#
loop_
_entity_poly.entity_id
_entity_poly.type
_entity_poly.pdbx_seq_one_letter_code
_entity_poly.pdbx_strand_id
1 'polypeptide(L)' 'MQLTEIGLALLALGIVLQLLFGQNVAFITGDVTGNIMGLVAELGGAGVIGLVAIAIILHLLGKRA' A
#
# COMPACT_ATOMS: atom_id res chain seq x y z
N MET A 1 -17.82 13.93 0.78
CA MET A 1 -16.45 13.56 0.40
C MET A 1 -15.54 13.99 1.53
N GLN A 2 -15.11 13.03 2.34
CA GLN A 2 -14.11 13.32 3.37
C GLN A 2 -12.79 13.64 2.67
N LEU A 3 -12.01 14.61 3.17
CA LEU A 3 -10.73 15.00 2.57
C LEU A 3 -9.79 13.79 2.38
N THR A 4 -9.90 12.80 3.26
CA THR A 4 -9.19 11.53 3.22
C THR A 4 -9.50 10.70 1.98
N GLU A 5 -10.76 10.69 1.51
CA GLU A 5 -11.15 9.95 0.30
C GLU A 5 -10.51 10.54 -0.95
N ILE A 6 -10.48 11.88 -1.03
CA ILE A 6 -9.83 12.61 -2.13
C ILE A 6 -8.32 12.37 -2.09
N GLY A 7 -7.70 12.47 -0.90
CA GLY A 7 -6.28 12.17 -0.73
C GLY A 7 -5.93 10.74 -1.14
N LEU A 8 -6.77 9.76 -0.79
CA LEU A 8 -6.57 8.37 -1.15
C LEU A 8 -6.71 8.12 -2.67
N ALA A 9 -7.68 8.76 -3.32
CA ALA A 9 -7.84 8.68 -4.76
C ALA A 9 -6.63 9.27 -5.52
N LEU A 10 -6.10 10.40 -5.04
CA LEU A 10 -4.90 11.02 -5.60
C LEU A 10 -3.65 10.15 -5.38
N LEU A 11 -3.53 9.51 -4.22
CA LEU A 11 -2.44 8.57 -3.92
C LEU A 11 -2.50 7.36 -4.86
N ALA A 12 -3.68 6.75 -5.04
CA ALA A 12 -3.86 5.62 -5.94
C ALA A 12 -3.51 6.00 -7.39
N LEU A 13 -3.95 7.17 -7.85
CA LEU A 13 -3.59 7.69 -9.17
C LEU A 13 -2.08 7.89 -9.31
N GLY A 14 -1.43 8.47 -8.31
CA GLY A 14 0.03 8.66 -8.28
C GLY A 14 0.81 7.37 -8.41
N ILE A 15 0.41 6.32 -7.69
CA ILE A 15 1.05 4.99 -7.74
C ILE A 15 0.94 4.40 -9.16
N VAL A 16 -0.26 4.40 -9.75
CA VAL A 16 -0.49 3.84 -11.09
C VAL A 16 0.39 4.55 -12.11
N LEU A 17 0.45 5.88 -12.07
CA LEU A 17 1.21 6.65 -13.05
C LEU A 17 2.71 6.51 -12.89
N GLN A 18 3.22 6.48 -11.65
CA GLN A 18 4.65 6.25 -11.40
C GLN A 18 5.08 4.85 -11.82
N LEU A 19 4.20 3.85 -11.70
CA LEU A 19 4.48 2.51 -12.17
C LEU A 19 4.54 2.41 -13.71
N LEU A 20 3.71 3.20 -14.42
CA LEU A 20 3.65 3.20 -15.88
C LEU A 20 4.72 4.08 -16.54
N PHE A 21 4.99 5.25 -15.97
CA PHE A 21 5.83 6.29 -16.59
C PHE A 21 7.14 6.58 -15.83
N GLY A 22 7.36 5.94 -14.68
CA GLY A 22 8.51 6.19 -13.80
C GLY A 22 8.33 7.45 -12.93
N GLN A 23 9.41 7.93 -12.31
CA GLN A 23 9.37 9.02 -11.32
C GLN A 23 8.98 10.40 -11.89
N ASN A 24 9.15 10.62 -13.20
CA ASN A 24 8.94 11.95 -13.81
C ASN A 24 7.49 12.14 -14.28
N VAL A 25 6.55 12.21 -13.33
CA VAL A 25 5.13 12.47 -13.62
C VAL A 25 4.80 13.93 -13.31
N ALA A 26 4.22 14.66 -14.28
CA ALA A 26 4.12 16.13 -14.28
C ALA A 26 3.36 16.78 -13.11
N PHE A 27 2.65 16.01 -12.28
CA PHE A 27 1.76 16.50 -11.22
C PHE A 27 1.99 15.81 -9.86
N ILE A 28 2.97 14.91 -9.76
CA ILE A 28 3.38 14.26 -8.50
C ILE A 28 4.85 14.63 -8.26
N THR A 29 5.12 15.46 -7.26
CA THR A 29 6.49 15.75 -6.83
C THR A 29 6.93 14.71 -5.79
N GLY A 30 7.96 13.92 -6.12
CA GLY A 30 8.54 12.92 -5.21
C GLY A 30 8.16 11.48 -5.54
N ASP A 31 8.75 10.52 -4.82
CA ASP A 31 8.60 9.08 -5.07
C ASP A 31 7.51 8.44 -4.20
N VAL A 32 6.26 8.47 -4.67
CA VAL A 32 5.11 7.93 -3.92
C VAL A 32 5.20 6.42 -3.83
N THR A 33 5.45 5.75 -4.96
CA THR A 33 5.58 4.29 -5.00
C THR A 33 6.75 3.83 -4.12
N GLY A 34 7.91 4.48 -4.21
CA GLY A 34 9.08 4.18 -3.37
C GLY A 34 8.80 4.37 -1.87
N ASN A 35 8.13 5.46 -1.48
CA ASN A 35 7.76 5.68 -0.07
C ASN A 35 6.84 4.57 0.47
N ILE A 36 5.85 4.14 -0.30
CA ILE A 36 4.95 3.05 0.10
C ILE A 36 5.69 1.71 0.14
N MET A 37 6.51 1.41 -0.87
CA MET A 37 7.34 0.21 -0.89
C MET A 37 8.30 0.16 0.31
N GLY A 38 8.89 1.29 0.69
CA GLY A 38 9.73 1.42 1.88
C GLY A 38 8.98 1.09 3.17
N LEU A 39 7.80 1.70 3.37
CA LEU A 39 6.95 1.41 4.53
C LEU A 39 6.54 -0.07 4.57
N VAL A 40 6.15 -0.66 3.44
CA VAL A 40 5.79 -2.09 3.36
C VAL A 40 7.00 -2.96 3.69
N ALA A 41 8.19 -2.61 3.22
CA ALA A 41 9.42 -3.33 3.52
C ALA A 41 9.79 -3.25 5.00
N GLU A 42 9.64 -2.09 5.65
CA GLU A 42 9.86 -1.93 7.09
C GLU A 42 8.89 -2.77 7.92
N LEU A 43 7.60 -2.72 7.58
CA LEU A 43 6.56 -3.52 8.24
C LEU A 43 6.75 -5.03 8.01
N GLY A 44 7.24 -5.42 6.83
CA GLY A 44 7.60 -6.80 6.51
C GLY A 44 8.84 -7.27 7.26
N GLY A 45 9.87 -6.44 7.34
CA GLY A 45 11.12 -6.71 8.07
C GLY A 45 10.90 -6.82 9.58
N ALA A 46 9.95 -6.08 10.13
CA ALA A 46 9.53 -6.21 11.53
C ALA A 46 8.68 -7.47 11.81
N GLY A 47 8.35 -8.27 10.79
CA GLY A 47 7.53 -9.49 10.92
C GLY A 47 6.04 -9.24 11.16
N VAL A 48 5.59 -7.98 11.21
CA VAL A 48 4.21 -7.59 11.51
C VAL A 48 3.25 -8.09 10.43
N ILE A 49 3.65 -7.98 9.15
CA ILE A 49 2.85 -8.50 8.03
C ILE A 49 2.67 -10.02 8.13
N GLY A 50 3.67 -10.74 8.63
CA GLY A 50 3.59 -12.18 8.86
C GLY A 50 2.53 -12.57 9.89
N LEU A 51 2.42 -11.82 11.00
CA LEU A 51 1.38 -12.03 12.01
C LEU A 51 -0.02 -11.78 11.46
N VAL A 52 -0.19 -10.74 10.63
CA VAL A 52 -1.46 -10.45 9.96
C VAL A 52 -1.85 -11.59 9.00
N ALA A 53 -0.90 -12.11 8.24
CA ALA A 53 -1.14 -13.25 7.33
C ALA A 53 -1.60 -14.49 8.11
N ILE A 54 -0.96 -14.83 9.23
CA ILE A 54 -1.36 -15.94 10.10
C ILE A 54 -2.78 -15.72 10.63
N ALA A 55 -3.10 -14.51 11.12
CA ALA A 55 -4.43 -14.19 11.62
C ALA A 55 -5.53 -14.39 10.56
N ILE A 56 -5.27 -13.97 9.31
CA ILE A 56 -6.19 -14.17 8.19
C ILE A 56 -6.35 -15.67 7.87
N ILE A 57 -5.27 -16.44 7.84
CA ILE A 57 -5.32 -17.89 7.57
C ILE A 57 -6.16 -18.60 8.63
N LEU A 58 -5.90 -18.33 9.92
CA LEU A 58 -6.67 -18.92 11.02
C LEU A 58 -8.15 -18.52 10.97
N HIS A 59 -8.44 -17.26 10.63
CA HIS A 59 -9.82 -16.80 10.43
C HIS A 59 -10.50 -17.57 9.29
N LEU A 60 -9.83 -17.75 8.16
CA LEU A 60 -10.38 -18.49 7.01
C LEU A 60 -10.58 -19.98 7.30
N LEU A 61 -9.68 -20.62 8.06
CA LEU A 61 -9.86 -22.01 8.50
C LEU A 61 -11.00 -22.15 9.51
N GLY A 62 -11.07 -21.27 10.51
CA GLY A 62 -12.14 -21.29 11.52
C GLY A 62 -13.53 -21.05 10.92
N LYS A 63 -13.61 -20.32 9.80
CA LYS A 63 -14.87 -20.07 9.07
C LYS A 63 -15.37 -21.28 8.27
N ARG A 64 -14.57 -22.35 8.15
CA ARG A 64 -14.91 -23.60 7.46
C ARG A 64 -15.24 -24.76 8.41
N ALA A 65 -15.30 -24.51 9.72
CA ALA A 65 -15.68 -25.48 10.76
C ALA A 65 -17.11 -25.24 11.24
#